data_AF-A0A318R9H4-F1
#
_entry.id   AF-A0A318R9H4-F1
#
_cell.length_a   1.000
_cell.length_b   1.000
_cell.length_c   1.000
_cell.angle_alpha   90.00
_cell.angle_beta   90.00
_cell.angle_gamma   90.00
#
_symmetry.space_group_name_H-M   'P 1'
#
loop_
_entity.id
_entity.type
_entity.pdbx_description
1 polymer ?
#
loop_
_entity_poly.entity_id
_entity_poly.type
_entity_poly.pdbx_seq_one_letter_code
_entity_poly.pdbx_strand_id
1 'polypeptide(L)' 'MGSAAAGEPLTPRERRIVAGVNAGEVMETGTELSEDDIAAALWVVRGESAADEEVARLLTEIRAASEDKVNEDG' A
#
# COMPACT_ATOMS: atom_id res chain seq x y z
N MET A 1 -16.85 9.91 -5.13
CA MET A 1 -15.79 8.91 -4.86
C MET A 1 -15.49 9.03 -3.39
N GLY A 2 -15.80 7.98 -2.63
CA GLY A 2 -15.91 8.04 -1.17
C GLY A 2 -14.56 8.25 -0.51
N SER A 3 -14.46 9.32 0.28
CA SER A 3 -13.38 9.57 1.24
C SER A 3 -13.44 8.49 2.33
N ALA A 4 -12.78 7.35 2.12
CA ALA A 4 -12.58 6.36 3.17
C ALA A 4 -11.58 6.91 4.18
N ALA A 5 -12.02 6.98 5.43
CA ALA A 5 -11.47 7.79 6.50
C ALA A 5 -9.99 7.47 6.84
N ALA A 6 -9.09 8.35 6.42
CA ALA A 6 -7.83 8.59 7.11
C ALA A 6 -8.14 9.18 8.50
N GLY A 7 -8.44 8.31 9.48
CA GLY A 7 -8.78 8.75 10.84
C GLY A 7 -9.57 7.76 11.68
N GLU A 8 -10.11 6.68 11.12
CA GLU A 8 -10.75 5.65 11.92
C GLU A 8 -9.72 4.77 12.65
N PRO A 9 -9.88 4.56 13.98
CA PRO A 9 -8.97 3.72 14.72
C PRO A 9 -9.06 2.27 14.23
N LEU A 10 -7.90 1.65 14.02
CA LEU A 10 -7.83 0.27 13.56
C LEU A 10 -8.56 -0.68 14.52
N THR A 11 -9.28 -1.64 13.97
CA THR A 11 -9.81 -2.79 14.69
C THR A 11 -8.67 -3.72 15.13
N PRO A 12 -8.89 -4.58 16.14
CA PRO A 12 -7.90 -5.60 16.53
C PRO A 12 -7.53 -6.56 15.39
N ARG A 13 -8.44 -6.77 14.42
CA ARG A 13 -8.16 -7.61 13.24
C ARG A 13 -7.22 -6.90 12.28
N GLU A 14 -7.51 -5.66 11.92
CA GLU A 14 -6.68 -4.85 11.02
C GLU A 14 -5.26 -4.69 11.57
N ARG A 15 -5.12 -4.37 12.87
CA ARG A 15 -3.80 -4.29 13.51
C ARG A 15 -2.97 -5.57 13.35
N ARG A 16 -3.59 -6.74 13.53
CA ARG A 16 -2.88 -8.03 13.38
C ARG A 16 -2.49 -8.31 11.94
N ILE A 17 -3.35 -7.95 10.97
CA ILE A 17 -3.04 -8.16 9.55
C ILE A 17 -1.91 -7.24 9.12
N VAL A 18 -2.00 -5.93 9.39
CA VAL A 18 -0.96 -4.95 9.07
C VAL A 18 0.37 -5.34 9.73
N ALA A 19 0.36 -5.76 10.99
CA ALA A 19 1.57 -6.24 11.65
C ALA A 19 2.17 -7.48 10.98
N GLY A 20 1.32 -8.40 10.48
CA GLY A 20 1.77 -9.57 9.74
C GLY A 20 2.39 -9.22 8.38
N VAL A 21 1.79 -8.29 7.64
CA VAL A 21 2.34 -7.81 6.35
C VAL A 21 3.65 -7.08 6.59
N ASN A 22 3.71 -6.18 7.58
CA ASN A 22 4.93 -5.46 7.92
C ASN A 22 6.07 -6.39 8.36
N ALA A 23 5.75 -7.44 9.13
CA ALA A 23 6.75 -8.43 9.49
C ALA A 23 7.29 -9.17 8.27
N GLY A 24 6.46 -9.45 7.26
CA GLY A 24 6.89 -10.02 5.99
C GLY A 24 7.87 -9.12 5.24
N GLU A 25 7.54 -7.83 5.11
CA GLU A 25 8.41 -6.82 4.47
C GLU A 25 9.76 -6.71 5.19
N VAL A 26 9.75 -6.58 6.52
CA VAL A 26 10.99 -6.52 7.32
C VAL A 26 11.84 -7.78 7.15
N MET A 27 11.21 -8.96 7.02
CA MET A 27 11.95 -10.20 6.80
C MET A 27 12.55 -10.29 5.39
N GLU A 28 11.89 -9.72 4.38
CA GLU A 28 12.32 -9.79 2.97
C GLU A 28 13.37 -8.73 2.63
N THR A 29 13.12 -7.48 3.01
CA THR A 29 13.90 -6.31 2.58
C THR A 29 14.65 -5.64 3.71
N GLY A 30 14.29 -5.92 4.97
CA GLY A 30 14.83 -5.24 6.15
C GLY A 30 14.22 -3.87 6.41
N THR A 31 13.20 -3.46 5.66
CA THR A 31 12.50 -2.18 5.82
C THR A 31 11.09 -2.35 6.34
N GLU A 32 10.52 -1.30 6.94
CA GLU A 32 9.11 -1.26 7.31
C GLU A 32 8.26 -0.75 6.15
N LEU A 33 6.97 -1.10 6.16
CA LEU A 33 5.99 -0.58 5.22
C LEU A 33 5.86 0.94 5.35
N SER A 34 5.68 1.62 4.22
CA SER A 34 5.32 3.03 4.23
C SER A 34 3.86 3.23 4.68
N GLU A 35 3.50 4.48 4.98
CA GLU A 35 2.11 4.82 5.31
C GLU A 35 1.15 4.51 4.15
N ASP A 36 1.61 4.67 2.91
CA ASP A 36 0.83 4.37 1.70
C ASP A 36 0.61 2.86 1.53
N ASP A 37 1.62 2.04 1.82
CA ASP A 37 1.48 0.58 1.78
C ASP A 37 0.50 0.08 2.86
N ILE A 38 0.55 0.69 4.05
CA ILE A 38 -0.39 0.40 5.12
C ILE A 38 -1.82 0.78 4.72
N ALA A 39 -2.01 1.94 4.09
CA ALA A 39 -3.31 2.39 3.59
C ALA A 39 -3.86 1.42 2.53
N ALA A 40 -3.03 1.02 1.57
CA ALA A 40 -3.37 0.04 0.54
C ALA A 40 -3.78 -1.31 1.15
N ALA A 41 -3.01 -1.82 2.11
CA ALA A 41 -3.33 -3.06 2.82
C ALA A 41 -4.68 -2.97 3.56
N LEU A 42 -4.99 -1.80 4.15
CA LEU A 42 -6.26 -1.58 4.85
C LEU A 42 -7.45 -1.54 3.90
N TRP A 43 -7.34 -0.92 2.72
CA TRP A 43 -8.40 -0.94 1.71
C TRP A 43 -8.77 -2.37 1.33
N VAL A 44 -7.78 -3.24 1.15
CA VAL A 44 -8.00 -4.66 0.85
C VAL A 44 -8.66 -5.38 2.05
N VAL A 45 -8.16 -5.17 3.26
CA VAL A 45 -8.70 -5.82 4.47
C VAL A 45 -10.16 -5.42 4.75
N ARG A 46 -10.52 -4.17 4.45
CA ARG A 46 -11.88 -3.64 4.58
C ARG A 46 -12.80 -4.04 3.43
N GLY A 47 -12.24 -4.58 2.34
CA GLY A 47 -12.98 -4.90 1.11
C GLY A 47 -13.38 -3.66 0.32
N GLU A 48 -12.69 -2.54 0.55
CA GLU A 48 -12.86 -1.29 -0.21
C GLU A 48 -12.14 -1.35 -1.56
N SER A 49 -11.17 -2.25 -1.71
CA SER A 49 -10.45 -2.57 -2.95
C SER A 49 -10.14 -4.06 -3.01
N ALA A 50 -10.05 -4.65 -4.20
CA ALA A 50 -9.50 -5.99 -4.37
C ALA A 50 -7.97 -5.93 -4.41
N ALA A 51 -7.29 -6.94 -3.87
CA ALA A 51 -5.82 -7.00 -3.87
C ALA A 51 -5.23 -6.86 -5.28
N ASP A 52 -5.86 -7.47 -6.29
CA ASP A 52 -5.41 -7.43 -7.68
C ASP A 52 -5.55 -6.01 -8.30
N GLU A 53 -6.57 -5.26 -7.89
CA GLU A 53 -6.76 -3.87 -8.33
C GLU A 53 -5.67 -2.97 -7.74
N GLU A 54 -5.32 -3.19 -6.47
CA GLU A 54 -4.27 -2.46 -5.78
C GLU A 54 -2.88 -2.73 -6.39
N VAL A 55 -2.59 -4.00 -6.70
CA VAL A 55 -1.38 -4.38 -7.43
C VAL A 55 -1.32 -3.69 -8.79
N ALA A 56 -2.43 -3.65 -9.53
CA ALA A 56 -2.48 -2.98 -10.84
C ALA A 56 -2.23 -1.46 -10.73
N ARG A 57 -2.74 -0.81 -9.67
CA ARG A 57 -2.50 0.60 -9.36
C ARG A 57 -1.01 0.86 -9.09
N LEU A 58 -0.41 0.12 -8.15
CA LEU A 58 1.00 0.26 -7.78
C LEU A 58 1.94 0.05 -8.98
N LEU A 59 1.66 -0.96 -9.82
CA LEU A 59 2.43 -1.19 -11.05
C LEU A 59 2.33 -0.02 -12.04
N THR A 60 1.19 0.67 -12.09
CA THR A 60 1.00 1.85 -12.94
C THR A 60 1.81 3.03 -12.40
N GLU A 61 1.82 3.23 -11.09
CA GLU A 61 2.59 4.29 -10.43
C GLU A 61 4.11 4.08 -10.59
N ILE A 62 4.57 2.85 -10.44
CA ILE A 62 5.99 2.49 -10.67
C ILE A 62 6.41 2.80 -12.11
N ARG A 63 5.55 2.50 -13.10
CA ARG A 63 5.82 2.83 -14.51
C ARG A 63 5.88 4.34 -14.74
N ALA A 64 4.91 5.09 -14.22
CA ALA A 64 4.90 6.55 -14.33
C ALA A 64 6.15 7.19 -13.70
N ALA A 65 6.53 6.75 -12.48
CA ALA A 65 7.74 7.23 -11.80
C ALA A 65 9.04 6.88 -12.53
N SER A 66 9.04 5.79 -13.31
CA SER A 66 10.18 5.39 -14.15
C SER A 66 10.27 6.24 -15.42
N GLU A 67 9.15 6.63 -16.01
CA GLU A 67 9.08 7.49 -17.20
C GLU A 67 9.49 8.94 -16.88
N ASP A 68 9.09 9.47 -15.72
CA ASP A 68 9.50 10.81 -15.28
C ASP A 68 11.03 10.92 -15.07
N LYS A 69 11.67 9.89 -14.50
CA LYS A 69 13.14 9.88 -14.32
C LYS A 69 13.90 9.86 -15.65
N VAL A 70 13.35 9.24 -16.70
CA VAL A 70 13.96 9.23 -18.03
C VAL A 70 13.88 10.60 -18.71
N ASN A 71 12.88 11.41 -18.36
CA ASN A 71 12.69 12.76 -18.92
C ASN A 71 13.45 13.85 -18.17
N GLU A 72 13.88 13.62 -16.92
CA GLU A 72 14.70 14.58 -16.15
C GLU A 72 16.22 14.43 -16.39
N ASP A 73 16.68 13.27 -16.87
CA ASP A 73 18.10 12.99 -17.17
C ASP A 73 18.49 13.20 -18.66
N GLY A 74 17.57 13.71 -19.50
CA GLY A 74 17.77 13.95 -20.94
C GLY A 74 17.83 15.42 -21.34
#